data_AF-A0A2D3ULB9-F1
#
_entry.id   AF-A0A2D3ULB9-F1
#
_cell.length_a   1.000
_cell.length_b   1.000
_cell.length_c   1.000
_cell.angle_alpha   90.00
_cell.angle_beta   90.00
_cell.angle_gamma   90.00
#
_symmetry.space_group_name_H-M   'P 1'
#
loop_
_entity.id
_entity.type
_entity.pdbx_description
1 polymer ?
#
loop_
_entity_poly.entity_id
_entity_poly.type
_entity_poly.pdbx_seq_one_letter_code
_entity_poly.pdbx_strand_id
1 'polypeptide(L)'
;MENLTILTLAHNLSSSSSSSNSSLPPTALTADLAHYRDHFSKLRFSYLEQVTKERFLRAIVADPPEFADAAENSELEGKIVRDKAVLKAKKEEVRGMCGELEEQGRLLAGRYEQLELRQTLLATLPEQITELERTIQTLRFQESEQKNPRSEEPDCNLPLPASKDLLQQREQELTSLELEIQRLEAALPAQKAEVKRLRDELAPVQLRKIKATEEAEDARRRRAEGGGDELEERGRWLRGVEGTLKAALEV
;
A
#
# COMPACT_ATOMS: atom_id res chain seq x y z
N MET A 1 -35.31 51.19 -62.30
CA MET A 1 -35.35 51.31 -60.81
C MET A 1 -34.62 50.13 -60.16
N GLU A 2 -33.39 49.82 -60.60
CA GLU A 2 -32.69 48.57 -60.22
C GLU A 2 -31.39 48.81 -59.43
N ASN A 3 -30.93 50.07 -59.35
CA ASN A 3 -29.70 50.43 -58.62
C ASN A 3 -29.89 50.51 -57.10
N LEU A 4 -31.13 50.49 -56.61
CA LEU A 4 -31.48 50.54 -55.18
C LEU A 4 -31.35 49.17 -54.47
N THR A 5 -31.34 48.07 -55.22
CA THR A 5 -31.30 46.69 -54.69
C THR A 5 -29.87 46.22 -54.38
N ILE A 6 -28.87 46.71 -55.12
CA ILE A 6 -27.46 46.33 -54.91
C ILE A 6 -26.87 47.04 -53.68
N LEU A 7 -27.23 48.32 -53.48
CA LEU A 7 -26.79 49.11 -52.32
C LEU A 7 -27.42 48.63 -51.00
N THR A 8 -28.66 48.13 -51.03
CA THR A 8 -29.32 47.55 -49.85
C THR A 8 -28.71 46.20 -49.45
N LEU A 9 -28.23 45.41 -50.42
CA LEU A 9 -27.51 44.15 -50.13
C LEU A 9 -26.13 44.41 -49.48
N ALA A 10 -25.42 45.44 -49.91
CA ALA A 10 -24.14 45.85 -49.32
C ALA A 10 -24.28 46.36 -47.87
N HIS A 11 -25.38 47.05 -47.55
CA HIS A 11 -25.66 47.52 -46.19
C HIS A 11 -25.92 46.36 -45.21
N ASN A 12 -26.51 45.25 -45.70
CA ASN A 12 -26.75 44.07 -44.88
C ASN A 12 -25.47 43.25 -44.63
N LEU A 13 -24.51 43.27 -45.57
CA LEU A 13 -23.16 42.72 -45.36
C LEU A 13 -22.36 43.52 -44.32
N SER A 14 -22.52 44.85 -44.28
CA SER A 14 -21.74 45.70 -43.36
C SER A 14 -22.31 45.75 -41.93
N SER A 15 -23.58 45.38 -41.74
CA SER A 15 -24.25 45.33 -40.43
C SER A 15 -23.90 44.08 -39.61
N SER A 16 -23.33 43.04 -40.23
CA SER A 16 -23.00 41.79 -39.51
C SER A 16 -21.54 41.72 -39.05
N SER A 17 -20.72 42.71 -39.41
CA SER A 17 -19.28 42.75 -39.14
C SER A 17 -18.90 43.48 -37.85
N SER A 18 -19.86 44.02 -37.11
CA SER A 18 -19.65 44.82 -35.90
C SER A 18 -20.14 44.11 -34.63
N SER A 19 -19.70 42.87 -34.42
CA SER A 19 -19.90 42.18 -33.14
C SER A 19 -18.65 41.37 -32.79
N SER A 20 -17.84 41.98 -31.92
CA SER A 20 -17.01 41.32 -30.90
C SER A 20 -16.25 40.05 -31.29
N ASN A 21 -14.93 40.20 -31.46
CA ASN A 21 -13.91 39.14 -31.39
C ASN A 21 -13.85 38.49 -29.99
N SER A 22 -14.95 37.88 -29.55
CA SER A 22 -15.02 37.04 -28.36
C SER A 22 -15.50 35.66 -28.78
N SER A 23 -14.55 34.74 -28.93
CA SER A 23 -14.75 33.28 -29.02
C SER A 23 -16.10 32.84 -29.60
N LEU A 24 -16.33 33.03 -30.91
CA LEU A 24 -17.47 32.39 -31.53
C LEU A 24 -17.28 30.87 -31.42
N PRO A 25 -18.30 30.11 -31.00
CA PRO A 25 -18.21 28.66 -30.96
C PRO A 25 -17.95 28.14 -32.39
N PRO A 26 -17.09 27.13 -32.58
CA PRO A 26 -16.68 26.65 -33.91
C PRO A 26 -17.88 26.26 -34.79
N THR A 27 -18.99 25.88 -34.17
CA THR A 27 -20.26 25.56 -34.83
C THR A 27 -20.90 26.75 -35.56
N ALA A 28 -20.74 27.98 -35.05
CA ALA A 28 -21.26 29.19 -35.70
C ALA A 28 -20.51 29.49 -37.01
N LEU A 29 -19.19 29.34 -36.99
CA LEU A 29 -18.34 29.56 -38.17
C LEU A 29 -18.62 28.53 -39.28
N THR A 30 -18.92 27.28 -38.91
CA THR A 30 -19.32 26.26 -39.90
C THR A 30 -20.68 26.58 -40.56
N ALA A 31 -21.62 27.15 -39.81
CA ALA A 31 -22.92 27.53 -40.34
C ALA A 31 -22.83 28.71 -41.32
N ASP A 32 -22.03 29.73 -40.98
CA ASP A 32 -21.81 30.88 -41.86
C ASP A 32 -21.10 30.48 -43.15
N LEU A 33 -20.08 29.61 -43.07
CA LEU A 33 -19.38 29.10 -44.27
C LEU A 33 -20.32 28.30 -45.18
N ALA A 34 -21.22 27.50 -44.61
CA ALA A 34 -22.24 26.79 -45.39
C ALA A 34 -23.21 27.75 -46.08
N HIS A 35 -23.69 28.77 -45.36
CA HIS A 35 -24.57 29.80 -45.90
C HIS A 35 -23.92 30.57 -47.06
N TYR A 36 -22.66 31.01 -46.91
CA TYR A 36 -21.95 31.73 -47.97
C TYR A 36 -21.69 30.84 -49.18
N ARG A 37 -21.33 29.57 -48.98
CA ARG A 37 -21.17 28.61 -50.07
C ARG A 37 -22.44 28.49 -50.90
N ASP A 38 -23.59 28.36 -50.25
CA ASP A 38 -24.88 28.25 -50.91
C ASP A 38 -25.25 29.54 -51.63
N HIS A 39 -25.06 30.71 -51.01
CA HIS A 39 -25.31 32.01 -51.62
C HIS A 39 -24.44 32.22 -52.87
N PHE A 40 -23.13 31.97 -52.79
CA PHE A 40 -22.23 32.11 -53.94
C PHE A 40 -22.53 31.09 -55.03
N SER A 41 -23.00 29.89 -54.69
CA SER A 41 -23.43 28.90 -55.69
C SER A 41 -24.64 29.39 -56.49
N LYS A 42 -25.63 29.98 -55.82
CA LYS A 42 -26.83 30.58 -56.43
C LYS A 42 -26.47 31.79 -57.28
N LEU A 43 -25.60 32.66 -56.76
CA LEU A 43 -25.12 33.83 -57.48
C LEU A 43 -24.35 33.44 -58.76
N ARG A 44 -23.47 32.43 -58.66
CA ARG A 44 -22.74 31.89 -59.81
C ARG A 44 -23.69 31.33 -60.86
N PHE A 45 -24.72 30.58 -60.45
CA PHE A 45 -25.72 30.04 -61.36
C PHE A 45 -26.49 31.17 -62.08
N SER A 46 -27.02 32.13 -61.33
CA SER A 46 -27.76 33.27 -61.89
C SER A 46 -26.91 34.09 -62.86
N TYR A 47 -25.65 34.34 -62.52
CA TYR A 47 -24.73 35.08 -63.39
C TYR A 47 -24.42 34.32 -64.68
N LEU A 48 -24.09 33.02 -64.59
CA LEU A 48 -23.83 32.20 -65.78
C LEU A 48 -25.08 32.11 -66.67
N GLU A 49 -26.26 31.96 -66.08
CA GLU A 49 -27.52 31.95 -66.83
C GLU A 49 -27.76 33.30 -67.54
N GLN A 50 -27.54 34.42 -66.87
CA GLN A 50 -27.71 35.74 -67.49
C GLN A 50 -26.69 35.96 -68.62
N VAL A 51 -25.41 35.69 -68.39
CA VAL A 51 -24.36 35.86 -69.40
C VAL A 51 -24.60 34.97 -70.61
N THR A 52 -25.07 33.74 -70.40
CA THR A 52 -25.40 32.82 -71.52
C THR A 52 -26.62 33.29 -72.30
N LYS A 53 -27.68 33.76 -71.63
CA LYS A 53 -28.83 34.38 -72.29
C LYS A 53 -28.43 35.61 -73.10
N GLU A 54 -27.65 36.51 -72.53
CA GLU A 54 -27.18 37.71 -73.23
C GLU A 54 -26.29 37.36 -74.43
N ARG A 55 -25.36 36.41 -74.26
CA ARG A 55 -24.50 35.94 -75.36
C ARG A 55 -25.31 35.30 -76.48
N PHE A 56 -26.31 34.48 -76.14
CA PHE A 56 -27.21 33.88 -77.13
C PHE A 56 -28.00 34.94 -77.91
N LEU A 57 -28.59 35.91 -77.21
CA LEU A 57 -29.31 37.01 -77.85
C LEU A 57 -28.40 37.85 -78.75
N ARG A 58 -27.14 38.11 -78.35
CA ARG A 58 -26.16 38.79 -79.21
C ARG A 58 -25.80 37.98 -80.44
N ALA A 59 -25.61 36.66 -80.30
CA ALA A 59 -25.24 35.78 -81.40
C ALA A 59 -26.33 35.68 -82.49
N ILE A 60 -27.62 35.65 -82.09
CA ILE A 60 -28.73 35.61 -83.04
C ILE A 60 -29.05 36.97 -83.68
N VAL A 61 -28.69 38.08 -83.03
CA VAL A 61 -28.91 39.46 -83.53
C VAL A 61 -27.71 39.98 -84.34
N ALA A 62 -26.55 39.31 -84.27
CA ALA A 62 -25.39 39.63 -85.09
C ALA A 62 -25.67 39.43 -86.59
N ASP A 63 -25.04 40.24 -87.45
CA ASP A 63 -25.17 40.16 -88.90
C ASP A 63 -23.77 39.90 -89.52
N PRO A 64 -23.47 38.69 -90.03
CA PRO A 64 -24.33 37.50 -90.08
C PRO A 64 -24.45 36.78 -88.71
N PRO A 65 -25.54 36.03 -88.47
CA PRO A 65 -25.77 35.34 -87.21
C PRO A 65 -24.72 34.26 -86.97
N GLU A 66 -24.12 34.27 -85.78
CA GLU A 66 -23.05 33.36 -85.40
C GLU A 66 -23.65 32.12 -84.71
N PHE A 67 -23.67 31.00 -85.43
CA PHE A 67 -24.06 29.70 -84.85
C PHE A 67 -22.81 28.90 -84.53
N ALA A 68 -22.83 28.19 -83.39
CA ALA A 68 -21.76 27.27 -83.05
C ALA A 68 -21.66 26.17 -84.11
N ASP A 69 -20.47 25.98 -84.68
CA ASP A 69 -20.21 24.92 -85.65
C ASP A 69 -20.21 23.55 -84.93
N ALA A 70 -20.84 22.56 -85.55
CA ALA A 70 -20.87 21.20 -85.02
C ALA A 70 -19.46 20.60 -84.91
N ALA A 71 -18.56 20.98 -85.82
CA ALA A 71 -17.15 20.58 -85.75
C ALA A 71 -16.46 21.17 -84.52
N GLU A 72 -16.58 22.48 -84.30
CA GLU A 72 -16.01 23.16 -83.12
C GLU A 72 -16.57 22.60 -81.81
N ASN A 73 -17.88 22.34 -81.74
CA ASN A 73 -18.49 21.76 -80.56
C ASN A 73 -17.95 20.34 -80.26
N SER A 74 -17.75 19.51 -81.28
CA SER A 74 -17.14 18.19 -81.11
C SER A 74 -15.68 18.25 -80.61
N GLU A 75 -14.91 19.23 -81.06
CA GLU A 75 -13.54 19.44 -80.58
C GLU A 75 -13.51 19.91 -79.12
N LEU A 76 -14.42 20.83 -78.75
CA LEU A 76 -14.56 21.32 -77.38
C LEU A 76 -15.03 20.22 -76.43
N GLU A 77 -15.97 19.37 -76.84
CA GLU A 77 -16.39 18.19 -76.09
C GLU A 77 -15.21 17.24 -75.86
N GLY A 78 -14.39 16.99 -76.90
CA GLY A 78 -13.18 16.20 -76.78
C GLY A 78 -12.16 16.78 -75.80
N LYS A 79 -11.96 18.11 -75.80
CA LYS A 79 -11.10 18.81 -74.83
C LYS A 79 -11.65 18.68 -73.41
N ILE A 80 -12.95 18.90 -73.21
CA ILE A 80 -13.62 18.78 -71.91
C ILE A 80 -13.47 17.36 -71.34
N VAL A 81 -13.57 16.31 -72.16
CA VAL A 81 -13.38 14.93 -71.70
C VAL A 81 -11.95 14.70 -71.21
N ARG A 82 -10.94 15.17 -71.96
CA ARG A 82 -9.53 15.06 -71.56
C ARG A 82 -9.25 15.83 -70.28
N ASP A 83 -9.70 17.08 -70.20
CA ASP A 83 -9.48 17.94 -69.03
C ASP A 83 -10.20 17.39 -67.79
N LYS A 84 -11.41 16.83 -67.96
CA LYS A 84 -12.12 16.13 -66.88
C LYS A 84 -11.37 14.91 -66.40
N ALA A 85 -10.73 14.14 -67.28
CA ALA A 85 -9.93 12.98 -66.89
C ALA A 85 -8.69 13.41 -66.09
N VAL A 86 -7.97 14.43 -66.57
CA VAL A 86 -6.81 15.00 -65.85
C VAL A 86 -7.22 15.56 -64.48
N LEU A 87 -8.33 16.30 -64.42
CA LEU A 87 -8.85 16.85 -63.17
C LEU A 87 -9.24 15.76 -62.18
N LYS A 88 -9.86 14.66 -62.65
CA LYS A 88 -10.19 13.51 -61.80
C LYS A 88 -8.94 12.84 -61.23
N ALA A 89 -7.93 12.62 -62.06
CA ALA A 89 -6.66 12.03 -61.62
C ALA A 89 -5.99 12.89 -60.53
N LYS A 90 -5.88 14.20 -60.77
CA LYS A 90 -5.31 15.14 -59.79
C LYS A 90 -6.12 15.22 -58.50
N LYS A 91 -7.46 15.16 -58.58
CA LYS A 91 -8.31 15.14 -57.38
C LYS A 91 -8.07 13.91 -56.52
N GLU A 92 -7.86 12.75 -57.14
CA GLU A 92 -7.56 11.51 -56.42
C GLU A 92 -6.17 11.57 -55.78
N GLU A 93 -5.18 12.09 -56.51
CA GLU A 93 -3.83 12.31 -55.99
C GLU A 93 -3.83 13.25 -54.76
N VAL A 94 -4.51 14.40 -54.87
CA VAL A 94 -4.65 15.35 -53.75
C VAL A 94 -5.39 14.73 -52.58
N ARG A 95 -6.45 13.96 -52.84
CA ARG A 95 -7.18 13.25 -51.78
C ARG A 95 -6.26 12.25 -51.05
N GLY A 96 -5.43 11.51 -51.79
CA GLY A 96 -4.43 10.61 -51.21
C GLY A 96 -3.44 11.36 -50.32
N MET A 97 -2.83 12.42 -50.83
CA MET A 97 -1.88 13.25 -50.07
C MET A 97 -2.51 13.86 -48.82
N CYS A 98 -3.76 14.35 -48.89
CA CYS A 98 -4.47 14.85 -47.72
C CYS A 98 -4.69 13.75 -46.68
N GLY A 99 -5.04 12.54 -47.10
CA GLY A 99 -5.19 11.39 -46.18
C GLY A 99 -3.88 11.05 -45.47
N GLU A 100 -2.78 10.99 -46.20
CA GLU A 100 -1.44 10.74 -45.63
C GLU A 100 -1.03 11.84 -44.65
N LEU A 101 -1.27 13.11 -44.98
CA LEU A 101 -0.99 14.24 -44.09
C LEU A 101 -1.84 14.21 -42.82
N GLU A 102 -3.12 13.83 -42.92
CA GLU A 102 -3.99 13.69 -41.75
C GLU A 102 -3.51 12.54 -40.84
N GLU A 103 -3.12 11.41 -41.41
CA GLU A 103 -2.58 10.29 -40.65
C GLU A 103 -1.28 10.67 -39.94
N GLN A 104 -0.33 11.28 -40.66
CA GLN A 104 0.92 11.77 -40.09
C GLN A 104 0.67 12.83 -39.03
N GLY A 105 -0.28 13.74 -39.25
CA GLY A 105 -0.68 14.76 -38.28
C GLY A 105 -1.20 14.16 -36.98
N ARG A 106 -2.06 13.12 -37.06
CA ARG A 106 -2.57 12.41 -35.88
C ARG A 106 -1.47 11.67 -35.13
N LEU A 107 -0.58 10.99 -35.86
CA LEU A 107 0.57 10.29 -35.25
C LEU A 107 1.52 11.27 -34.56
N LEU A 108 1.78 12.42 -35.18
CA LEU A 108 2.64 13.47 -34.62
C LEU A 108 2.02 14.09 -33.37
N ALA A 109 0.73 14.41 -33.40
CA ALA A 109 0.00 14.93 -32.25
C ALA A 109 0.07 13.96 -31.06
N GLY A 110 -0.21 12.67 -31.28
CA GLY A 110 -0.11 11.66 -30.22
C GLY A 110 1.30 11.50 -29.66
N ARG A 111 2.34 11.59 -30.51
CA ARG A 111 3.74 11.58 -30.03
C ARG A 111 4.09 12.82 -29.22
N TYR A 112 3.59 13.98 -29.64
CA TYR A 112 3.83 15.24 -28.96
C TYR A 112 3.20 15.24 -27.56
N GLU A 113 1.95 14.80 -27.43
CA GLU A 113 1.28 14.64 -26.13
C GLU A 113 2.06 13.69 -25.19
N GLN A 114 2.56 12.56 -25.71
CA GLN A 114 3.39 11.65 -24.93
C GLN A 114 4.71 12.29 -24.47
N LEU A 115 5.32 13.12 -25.30
CA LEU A 115 6.54 13.84 -24.94
C LEU A 115 6.27 14.91 -23.88
N GLU A 116 5.16 15.64 -23.97
CA GLU A 116 4.75 16.60 -22.94
C GLU A 116 4.51 15.91 -21.59
N LEU A 117 3.81 14.77 -21.58
CA LEU A 117 3.64 13.96 -20.36
C LEU A 117 4.98 13.50 -19.78
N ARG A 118 5.90 13.04 -20.62
CA ARG A 118 7.25 12.66 -20.13
C ARG A 118 8.04 13.86 -19.62
N GLN A 119 7.92 15.01 -20.27
CA GLN A 119 8.61 16.24 -19.88
C GLN A 119 8.10 16.75 -18.53
N THR A 120 6.79 16.74 -18.29
CA THR A 120 6.22 17.10 -16.99
C THR A 120 6.69 16.16 -15.89
N LEU A 121 6.71 14.84 -16.14
CA LEU A 121 7.28 13.87 -15.21
C LEU A 121 8.77 14.15 -14.95
N LEU A 122 9.56 14.41 -15.99
CA LEU A 122 10.99 14.72 -15.87
C LEU A 122 11.22 16.01 -15.05
N ALA A 123 10.32 16.98 -15.14
CA ALA A 123 10.40 18.21 -14.37
C ALA A 123 10.15 17.98 -12.87
N THR A 124 9.34 16.98 -12.51
CA THR A 124 9.05 16.64 -11.09
C THR A 124 10.11 15.75 -10.43
N LEU A 125 10.88 14.99 -11.21
CA LEU A 125 11.87 14.05 -10.67
C LEU A 125 12.98 14.69 -9.82
N PRO A 126 13.59 15.84 -10.20
CA PRO A 126 14.63 16.46 -9.39
C PRO A 126 14.16 16.84 -7.99
N GLU A 127 12.94 17.34 -7.86
CA GLU A 127 12.34 17.68 -6.57
C GLU A 127 12.20 16.43 -5.70
N GLN A 128 11.62 15.37 -6.24
CA GLN A 128 11.48 14.07 -5.55
C GLN A 128 12.83 13.48 -5.14
N ILE A 129 13.85 13.59 -5.99
CA ILE A 129 15.22 13.14 -5.67
C ILE A 129 15.76 13.94 -4.49
N THR A 130 15.61 15.27 -4.50
CA THR A 130 16.11 16.12 -3.40
C THR A 130 15.35 15.86 -2.10
N GLU A 131 14.05 15.55 -2.17
CA GLU A 131 13.26 15.15 -1.01
C GLU A 131 13.74 13.82 -0.45
N LEU A 132 13.92 12.80 -1.30
CA LEU A 132 14.46 11.51 -0.89
C LEU A 132 15.87 11.64 -0.30
N GLU A 133 16.75 12.45 -0.88
CA GLU A 133 18.07 12.71 -0.32
C GLU A 133 18.00 13.37 1.05
N ARG A 134 17.11 14.35 1.25
CA ARG A 134 16.86 14.95 2.58
C ARG A 134 16.37 13.90 3.56
N THR A 135 15.40 13.07 3.18
CA THR A 135 14.89 12.01 4.09
C THR A 135 15.99 11.02 4.47
N ILE A 136 16.82 10.59 3.52
CA ILE A 136 17.98 9.73 3.79
C ILE A 136 18.96 10.40 4.76
N GLN A 137 19.26 11.69 4.56
CA GLN A 137 20.12 12.43 5.48
C GLN A 137 19.52 12.53 6.88
N THR A 138 18.22 12.82 7.01
CA THR A 138 17.55 12.86 8.31
C THR A 138 17.55 11.50 9.01
N LEU A 139 17.30 10.41 8.28
CA LEU A 139 17.33 9.06 8.83
C LEU A 139 18.74 8.66 9.27
N ARG A 140 19.76 8.98 8.47
CA ARG A 140 21.17 8.75 8.86
C ARG A 140 21.57 9.57 10.07
N PHE A 141 21.12 10.82 10.14
CA PHE A 141 21.36 11.69 11.30
C PHE A 141 20.69 11.11 12.55
N GLN A 142 19.42 10.75 12.47
CA GLN A 142 18.70 10.06 13.55
C GLN A 142 19.35 8.74 13.95
N GLU A 143 19.85 7.95 13.01
CA GLU A 143 20.58 6.71 13.30
C GLU A 143 21.91 7.00 14.02
N SER A 144 22.59 8.09 13.65
CA SER A 144 23.84 8.52 14.29
C SER A 144 23.62 9.14 15.68
N GLU A 145 22.53 9.89 15.87
CA GLU A 145 22.15 10.45 17.17
C GLU A 145 21.59 9.37 18.10
N GLN A 146 20.79 8.43 17.59
CA GLN A 146 20.34 7.26 18.37
C GLN A 146 21.50 6.32 18.76
N LYS A 147 22.70 6.49 18.21
CA LYS A 147 23.89 5.78 18.73
C LYS A 147 24.42 6.40 20.04
N ASN A 148 23.90 7.54 20.51
CA ASN A 148 24.28 8.17 21.79
C ASN A 148 23.14 9.04 22.39
N PRO A 149 22.49 8.72 23.52
CA PRO A 149 22.61 7.58 24.43
C PRO A 149 21.33 6.73 24.41
N ARG A 150 21.36 5.56 23.77
CA ARG A 150 20.34 4.57 24.10
C ARG A 150 20.59 4.08 25.53
N SER A 151 19.50 3.80 26.23
CA SER A 151 19.41 3.25 27.59
C SER A 151 20.66 2.51 28.08
N GLU A 152 21.01 2.68 29.36
CA GLU A 152 22.18 2.07 30.02
C GLU A 152 22.27 0.53 29.87
N GLU A 153 21.19 -0.11 29.40
CA GLU A 153 21.15 -1.53 29.07
C GLU A 153 21.62 -1.82 27.64
N PRO A 154 22.75 -2.52 27.45
CA PRO A 154 23.35 -2.81 26.15
C PRO A 154 22.47 -3.71 25.26
N ASP A 155 21.58 -4.52 25.86
CA ASP A 155 20.66 -5.43 25.15
C ASP A 155 19.59 -4.66 24.36
N CYS A 156 19.25 -3.44 24.77
CA CYS A 156 18.30 -2.57 24.05
C CYS A 156 18.91 -1.91 22.80
N ASN A 157 20.22 -2.08 22.58
CA ASN A 157 20.98 -1.38 21.54
C ASN A 157 21.38 -2.29 20.38
N LEU A 158 20.89 -3.52 20.39
CA LEU A 158 21.27 -4.54 19.43
C LEU A 158 20.68 -4.25 18.04
N PRO A 159 21.42 -4.53 16.96
CA PRO A 159 20.87 -4.53 15.61
C PRO A 159 19.78 -5.61 15.50
N LEU A 160 18.80 -5.39 14.62
CA LEU A 160 17.66 -6.29 14.41
C LEU A 160 17.99 -7.81 14.33
N PRO A 161 19.07 -8.26 13.66
CA PRO A 161 19.44 -9.68 13.72
C PRO A 161 19.81 -10.14 15.14
N ALA A 162 20.64 -9.38 15.85
CA ALA A 162 21.08 -9.74 17.20
C ALA A 162 19.94 -9.68 18.23
N SER A 163 18.96 -8.76 18.07
CA SER A 163 17.78 -8.75 18.93
C SER A 163 16.86 -9.95 18.68
N LYS A 164 16.74 -10.42 17.43
CA LYS A 164 16.02 -11.67 17.13
C LYS A 164 16.70 -12.89 17.73
N ASP A 165 18.03 -12.96 17.66
CA ASP A 165 18.80 -14.06 18.26
C ASP A 165 18.64 -14.07 19.79
N LEU A 166 18.73 -12.90 20.43
CA LEU A 166 18.51 -12.76 21.88
C LEU A 166 17.08 -13.15 22.26
N LEU A 167 16.08 -12.72 21.48
CA LEU A 167 14.69 -13.10 21.70
C LEU A 167 14.50 -14.61 21.62
N GLN A 168 15.09 -15.28 20.64
CA GLN A 168 15.05 -16.74 20.53
C GLN A 168 15.73 -17.43 21.72
N GLN A 169 16.84 -16.91 22.22
CA GLN A 169 17.50 -17.44 23.42
C GLN A 169 16.60 -17.32 24.64
N ARG A 170 15.97 -16.16 24.85
CA ARG A 170 15.05 -15.96 25.97
C ARG A 170 13.80 -16.82 25.85
N GLU A 171 13.26 -17.02 24.66
CA GLU A 171 12.16 -17.97 24.43
C GLU A 171 12.55 -19.40 24.79
N GLN A 172 13.76 -19.84 24.40
CA GLN A 172 14.26 -21.17 24.79
C GLN A 172 14.44 -21.29 26.31
N GLU A 173 15.02 -20.29 26.96
CA GLU A 173 15.14 -20.24 28.42
C GLU A 173 13.77 -20.31 29.10
N LEU A 174 12.80 -19.53 28.64
CA LEU A 174 11.43 -19.56 29.16
C LEU A 174 10.82 -20.96 29.02
N THR A 175 10.92 -21.60 27.85
CA THR A 175 10.39 -22.96 27.66
C THR A 175 11.08 -23.98 28.57
N SER A 176 12.39 -23.83 28.82
CA SER A 176 13.13 -24.72 29.72
C SER A 176 12.70 -24.56 31.18
N LEU A 177 12.48 -23.31 31.63
CA LEU A 177 11.97 -22.99 32.96
C LEU A 177 10.53 -23.48 33.13
N GLU A 178 9.69 -23.34 32.11
CA GLU A 178 8.32 -23.84 32.11
C GLU A 178 8.27 -25.36 32.33
N LEU A 179 9.15 -26.11 31.65
CA LEU A 179 9.29 -27.56 31.83
C LEU A 179 9.80 -27.92 33.23
N GLU A 180 10.73 -27.15 33.78
CA GLU A 180 11.23 -27.37 35.14
C GLU A 180 10.15 -27.09 36.19
N ILE A 181 9.38 -26.01 36.03
CA ILE A 181 8.22 -25.70 36.87
C ILE A 181 7.21 -26.85 36.82
N GLN A 182 6.83 -27.33 35.63
CA GLN A 182 5.90 -28.45 35.49
C GLN A 182 6.42 -29.73 36.16
N ARG A 183 7.73 -30.01 36.04
CA ARG A 183 8.37 -31.15 36.71
C ARG A 183 8.31 -31.01 38.24
N LEU A 184 8.62 -29.83 38.76
CA LEU A 184 8.58 -29.57 40.20
C LEU A 184 7.15 -29.63 40.73
N GLU A 185 6.18 -29.07 40.02
CA GLU A 185 4.76 -29.14 40.35
C GLU A 185 4.25 -30.59 40.40
N ALA A 186 4.70 -31.44 39.46
CA ALA A 186 4.37 -32.86 39.45
C ALA A 186 5.02 -33.64 40.61
N ALA A 187 6.23 -33.26 41.04
CA ALA A 187 6.94 -33.90 42.15
C ALA A 187 6.45 -33.43 43.54
N LEU A 188 5.91 -32.22 43.62
CA LEU A 188 5.41 -31.58 44.84
C LEU A 188 4.37 -32.41 45.63
N PRO A 189 3.32 -33.00 45.02
CA PRO A 189 2.35 -33.81 45.75
C PRO A 189 2.95 -35.08 46.34
N ALA A 190 3.86 -35.75 45.61
CA ALA A 190 4.54 -36.96 46.10
C ALA A 190 5.43 -36.65 47.31
N GLN A 191 6.22 -35.57 47.24
CA GLN A 191 7.02 -35.11 48.39
C GLN A 191 6.14 -34.68 49.57
N LYS A 192 5.02 -34.00 49.33
CA LYS A 192 4.03 -33.67 50.37
C LYS A 192 3.45 -34.93 51.02
N ALA A 193 3.17 -35.98 50.25
CA ALA A 193 2.68 -37.25 50.77
C ALA A 193 3.75 -37.96 51.61
N GLU A 194 5.01 -37.98 51.16
CA GLU A 194 6.13 -38.58 51.90
C GLU A 194 6.37 -37.86 53.23
N VAL A 195 6.38 -36.52 53.23
CA VAL A 195 6.51 -35.74 54.47
C VAL A 195 5.34 -35.99 55.43
N LYS A 196 4.11 -36.14 54.92
CA LYS A 196 2.96 -36.53 55.75
C LYS A 196 3.16 -37.92 56.36
N ARG A 197 3.56 -38.91 55.56
CA ARG A 197 3.85 -40.26 56.01
C ARG A 197 4.92 -40.28 57.12
N LEU A 198 6.03 -39.59 56.91
CA LEU A 198 7.10 -39.51 57.91
C LEU A 198 6.65 -38.79 59.19
N ARG A 199 5.77 -37.79 59.11
CA ARG A 199 5.15 -37.17 60.31
C ARG A 199 4.26 -38.14 61.05
N ASP A 200 3.45 -38.91 60.34
CA ASP A 200 2.57 -39.93 60.92
C ASP A 200 3.37 -41.06 61.57
N GLU A 201 4.52 -41.44 60.98
CA GLU A 201 5.47 -42.42 61.56
C GLU A 201 6.24 -41.86 62.77
N LEU A 202 6.57 -40.57 62.77
CA LEU A 202 7.29 -39.91 63.87
C LEU A 202 6.41 -39.72 65.11
N ALA A 203 5.11 -39.46 64.94
CA ALA A 203 4.17 -39.24 66.03
C ALA A 203 4.16 -40.37 67.10
N PRO A 204 4.03 -41.67 66.76
CA PRO A 204 4.08 -42.75 67.75
C PRO A 204 5.47 -42.93 68.36
N VAL A 205 6.55 -42.64 67.64
CA VAL A 205 7.93 -42.71 68.17
C VAL A 205 8.14 -41.60 69.20
N GLN A 206 7.66 -40.39 68.93
CA GLN A 206 7.67 -39.28 69.89
C GLN A 206 6.84 -39.60 71.13
N LEU A 207 5.64 -40.17 70.97
CA LEU A 207 4.81 -40.60 72.10
C LEU A 207 5.51 -41.66 72.95
N ARG A 208 6.18 -42.64 72.32
CA ARG A 208 6.99 -43.65 73.03
C ARG A 208 8.17 -43.02 73.77
N LYS A 209 8.84 -42.03 73.16
CA LYS A 209 9.93 -41.27 73.81
C LYS A 209 9.40 -40.54 75.04
N ILE A 210 8.28 -39.83 74.92
CA ILE A 210 7.66 -39.09 76.04
C ILE A 210 7.32 -40.04 77.19
N LYS A 211 6.65 -41.16 76.90
CA LYS A 211 6.34 -42.20 77.89
C LYS A 211 7.59 -42.77 78.56
N ALA A 212 8.62 -43.11 77.77
CA ALA A 212 9.88 -43.61 78.31
C ALA A 212 10.61 -42.58 79.17
N THR A 213 10.54 -41.28 78.81
CA THR A 213 11.10 -40.21 79.64
C THR A 213 10.31 -39.99 80.92
N GLU A 214 8.98 -40.05 80.88
CA GLU A 214 8.12 -39.97 82.07
C GLU A 214 8.37 -41.18 82.98
N GLU A 215 8.46 -42.39 82.44
CA GLU A 215 8.80 -43.61 83.19
C GLU A 215 10.20 -43.50 83.84
N ALA A 216 11.18 -42.94 83.13
CA ALA A 216 12.53 -42.72 83.65
C ALA A 216 12.57 -41.61 84.71
N GLU A 217 11.83 -40.52 84.54
CA GLU A 217 11.69 -39.46 85.53
C GLU A 217 10.95 -39.95 86.78
N ASP A 218 9.90 -40.74 86.64
CA ASP A 218 9.18 -41.37 87.74
C ASP A 218 10.06 -42.41 88.45
N ALA A 219 10.86 -43.20 87.72
CA ALA A 219 11.87 -44.07 88.33
C ALA A 219 12.92 -43.26 89.10
N ARG A 220 13.34 -42.11 88.57
CA ARG A 220 14.28 -41.20 89.24
C ARG A 220 13.64 -40.52 90.46
N ARG A 221 12.37 -40.14 90.40
CA ARG A 221 11.59 -39.60 91.53
C ARG A 221 11.38 -40.67 92.60
N ARG A 222 11.01 -41.91 92.26
CA ARG A 222 10.94 -43.03 93.21
C ARG A 222 12.29 -43.32 93.88
N ARG A 223 13.41 -43.21 93.15
CA ARG A 223 14.77 -43.29 93.74
C ARG A 223 15.09 -42.11 94.66
N ALA A 224 14.57 -40.91 94.38
CA ALA A 224 14.80 -39.70 95.19
C ALA A 224 13.88 -39.61 96.43
N GLU A 225 12.66 -40.14 96.33
CA GLU A 225 11.66 -40.19 97.41
C GLU A 225 11.88 -41.39 98.37
N GLY A 226 12.98 -42.13 98.22
CA GLY A 226 13.41 -43.14 99.18
C GLY A 226 12.83 -44.54 98.96
N GLY A 227 12.32 -44.83 97.76
CA GLY A 227 12.03 -46.21 97.33
C GLY A 227 13.33 -46.96 97.08
N GLY A 228 13.91 -47.51 98.14
CA GLY A 228 15.04 -48.44 98.05
C GLY A 228 14.66 -49.63 97.20
N ASP A 229 15.57 -50.05 96.31
CA ASP A 229 15.46 -51.33 95.61
C ASP A 229 15.12 -52.40 96.65
N GLU A 230 13.96 -53.05 96.56
CA GLU A 230 13.63 -54.20 97.41
C GLU A 230 14.76 -55.27 97.36
N LEU A 231 15.54 -55.25 96.28
CA LEU A 231 16.77 -56.02 96.09
C LEU A 231 17.94 -55.57 96.98
N GLU A 232 18.14 -54.26 97.19
CA GLU A 232 19.15 -53.76 98.12
C GLU A 232 18.76 -53.96 99.58
N GLU A 233 17.48 -53.83 99.92
CA GLU A 233 16.98 -54.12 101.28
C GLU A 233 17.11 -55.61 101.62
N ARG A 234 16.71 -56.51 100.70
CA ARG A 234 16.97 -57.95 100.83
C ARG A 234 18.47 -58.25 100.89
N GLY A 235 19.30 -57.57 100.10
CA GLY A 235 20.75 -57.73 100.11
C GLY A 235 21.43 -57.22 101.39
N ARG A 236 20.87 -56.20 102.07
CA ARG A 236 21.34 -55.74 103.38
C ARG A 236 20.89 -56.69 104.50
N TRP A 237 19.65 -57.19 104.44
CA TRP A 237 19.16 -58.19 105.39
C TRP A 237 19.98 -59.49 105.33
N LEU A 238 20.24 -60.03 104.13
CA LEU A 238 21.05 -61.23 103.94
C LEU A 238 22.50 -61.05 104.46
N ARG A 239 23.11 -59.88 104.22
CA ARG A 239 24.44 -59.55 104.76
C ARG A 239 24.45 -59.38 106.28
N GLY A 240 23.37 -58.85 106.86
CA GLY A 240 23.18 -58.78 108.31
C GLY A 240 23.07 -60.16 108.95
N VAL A 241 22.31 -61.07 108.32
CA VAL A 241 22.19 -62.48 108.75
C VAL A 241 23.52 -63.22 108.61
N GLU A 242 24.28 -63.00 107.54
CA GLU A 242 25.66 -63.54 107.44
C GLU A 242 26.58 -62.98 108.52
N GLY A 243 26.48 -61.70 108.86
CA GLY A 243 27.30 -61.06 109.89
C GLY A 243 27.00 -61.61 111.29
N THR A 244 25.73 -61.80 111.65
CA THR A 244 25.36 -62.39 112.95
C THR A 244 25.76 -63.86 113.03
N LEU A 245 25.64 -64.62 111.94
CA LEU A 245 26.14 -66.00 111.88
C LEU A 245 27.67 -66.08 112.04
N LYS A 246 28.42 -65.14 111.45
CA LYS A 246 29.89 -65.08 111.62
C LYS A 246 30.30 -64.67 113.04
N ALA A 247 29.61 -63.73 113.66
CA ALA A 247 29.88 -63.33 115.05
C ALA A 247 29.55 -64.43 116.08
N ALA A 248 28.57 -65.29 115.78
CA ALA A 248 28.26 -66.48 116.60
C ALA A 248 29.27 -67.63 116.44
N LEU A 249 30.18 -67.55 115.46
CA LEU A 249 31.24 -68.52 115.19
C LEU A 249 32.62 -68.09 115.72
N GLU A 250 32.76 -66.89 116.31
CA GLU A 250 34.00 -66.38 116.94
C GLU A 250 33.95 -66.39 118.49
N VAL A 251 33.13 -67.26 119.08
CA VAL A 251 33.18 -67.66 120.51
C VAL A 251 33.93 -68.98 120.65
#